data_AF-A0AAY3ZZP9-F1
#
_entry.id   AF-A0AAY3ZZP9-F1
#
_cell.length_a   1.000
_cell.length_b   1.000
_cell.length_c   1.000
_cell.angle_alpha   90.00
_cell.angle_beta   90.00
_cell.angle_gamma   90.00
#
_symmetry.space_group_name_H-M   'P 1'
#
loop_
_entity.id
_entity.type
_entity.pdbx_description
1 polymer ?
#
loop_
_entity_poly.entity_id
_entity_poly.type
_entity_poly.pdbx_seq_one_letter_code
_entity_poly.pdbx_strand_id
1 'polypeptide(L)'
;KNNRFNPIVSIVSLSSTLNPEYLQVVRKSFHALQEERRERAERSVLISCSPKVSEKKLLKFLSQHGNVSNCFFYQSYGVYAVVEFASKNSIVGLHESTSLPSMHHEVSVPFKSRLLTLKTNGSADQSGGSNSVEFHPQVAMPINELLQQLSAEESVDQQLSRLTSALQLTEENVSLRFLVCSLVKDVAAAFFPKCTVHPFGSSVNGFGKLGCDLDMFLDLDAASGNPKRKPSGFYLEYQMKREASERAVTQSVLSVVAESVEQFSPGCVGIQKILNARCPLVRFSHQPSGFQCDLTANNRVAMKSSELLYVFSSVDERVRGLVLAVRYWARVHGVTSSVAGAWISNFSLTALILFFLQTRGPPILPTVDQLRDLADQSDQCCVEGNDCTIVSDLSRIRLQTNTESLERLLQEFFEFYAAFPFNHMSINLRKGKEQNKPESTPLHIQNPFEATLNVSKNVNAAQLDRFVALCRESAWFLQQEAGSKPATVPTGGSAQAWGLAALFLPSLAQAAGVKGRRKKKREPASERVKSLLQSISTSHSSQ
;
A
#
# COMPACT_ATOMS: atom_id res chain seq x y z
N LYS A 1 18.01 -35.00 -25.55
CA LYS A 1 16.69 -35.63 -25.30
C LYS A 1 16.49 -35.73 -23.78
N ASN A 2 15.31 -35.33 -23.32
CA ASN A 2 14.77 -35.37 -21.95
C ASN A 2 15.05 -34.17 -21.02
N ASN A 3 14.30 -33.11 -21.34
CA ASN A 3 13.63 -32.14 -20.48
C ASN A 3 13.42 -32.55 -19.01
N ARG A 4 13.78 -31.64 -18.09
CA ARG A 4 13.06 -31.41 -16.83
C ARG A 4 12.53 -29.98 -16.84
N PHE A 5 11.22 -29.85 -17.02
CA PHE A 5 10.48 -28.61 -16.84
C PHE A 5 10.27 -28.36 -15.35
N ASN A 6 10.68 -27.18 -14.87
CA ASN A 6 10.20 -26.59 -13.62
C ASN A 6 8.90 -25.81 -13.93
N PRO A 7 7.82 -25.93 -13.16
CA PRO A 7 6.61 -25.15 -13.41
C PRO A 7 6.77 -23.76 -12.80
N ILE A 8 6.72 -22.75 -13.68
CA ILE A 8 6.44 -21.36 -13.35
C ILE A 8 4.94 -21.28 -13.03
N VAL A 9 4.59 -20.86 -11.82
CA VAL A 9 3.20 -20.60 -11.43
C VAL A 9 2.79 -19.25 -12.03
N SER A 10 2.20 -19.29 -13.23
CA SER A 10 1.40 -18.20 -13.77
C SER A 10 0.03 -18.23 -13.10
N ILE A 11 -0.31 -17.18 -12.35
CA ILE A 11 -1.66 -16.95 -11.86
C ILE A 11 -2.51 -16.48 -13.05
N VAL A 12 -3.20 -17.42 -13.68
CA VAL A 12 -4.31 -17.14 -14.60
C VAL A 12 -5.51 -17.95 -14.12
N SER A 13 -6.64 -17.27 -14.07
CA SER A 13 -7.99 -17.75 -13.79
C SER A 13 -8.25 -19.22 -14.15
N LEU A 14 -8.65 -20.02 -13.17
CA LEU A 14 -9.31 -21.30 -13.40
C LEU A 14 -10.67 -21.31 -12.71
N SER A 15 -11.69 -21.25 -13.56
CA SER A 15 -13.09 -21.51 -13.25
C SER A 15 -13.32 -23.00 -12.98
N SER A 16 -14.07 -23.27 -11.91
CA SER A 16 -15.01 -24.38 -11.70
C SER A 16 -14.53 -25.80 -12.08
N THR A 17 -14.14 -26.55 -11.05
CA THR A 17 -14.33 -28.00 -10.79
C THR A 17 -13.10 -28.66 -10.19
N LEU A 18 -12.71 -28.27 -8.97
CA LEU A 18 -11.80 -29.06 -8.14
C LEU A 18 -12.30 -29.08 -6.68
N ASN A 19 -12.11 -30.25 -6.08
CA ASN A 19 -12.58 -30.68 -4.76
C ASN A 19 -12.20 -29.67 -3.64
N PRO A 20 -13.10 -29.27 -2.73
CA PRO A 20 -12.85 -28.18 -1.78
C PRO A 20 -11.82 -28.48 -0.66
N GLU A 21 -11.33 -29.72 -0.52
CA GLU A 21 -10.43 -30.08 0.59
C GLU A 21 -8.92 -29.92 0.31
N TYR A 22 -8.49 -29.47 -0.88
CA TYR A 22 -7.06 -29.52 -1.25
C TYR A 22 -6.46 -28.31 -1.97
N LEU A 23 -6.93 -27.09 -1.65
CA LEU A 23 -6.26 -25.85 -2.07
C LEU A 23 -5.95 -24.94 -0.88
N GLN A 24 -5.26 -25.46 0.14
CA GLN A 24 -4.42 -24.60 0.97
C GLN A 24 -3.22 -24.16 0.13
N VAL A 25 -3.37 -23.07 -0.62
CA VAL A 25 -2.19 -22.31 -1.07
C VAL A 25 -1.45 -21.94 0.20
N VAL A 26 -0.31 -22.57 0.46
CA VAL A 26 0.53 -22.26 1.63
C VAL A 26 0.97 -20.81 1.47
N ARG A 27 0.29 -19.89 2.18
CA ARG A 27 0.59 -18.46 2.18
C ARG A 27 1.84 -18.25 3.03
N LYS A 28 2.87 -17.62 2.46
CA LYS A 28 4.12 -17.30 3.17
C LYS A 28 3.82 -16.41 4.39
N SER A 29 4.64 -16.50 5.43
CA SER A 29 4.55 -15.55 6.54
C SER A 29 4.87 -14.13 6.05
N PHE A 30 4.38 -13.12 6.78
CA PHE A 30 4.62 -11.71 6.46
C PHE A 30 6.12 -11.40 6.34
N HIS A 31 6.92 -11.88 7.30
CA HIS A 31 8.37 -11.70 7.29
C HIS A 31 9.01 -12.38 6.07
N ALA A 32 8.67 -13.65 5.79
CA ALA A 32 9.24 -14.36 4.64
C ALA A 32 8.91 -13.66 3.30
N LEU A 33 7.70 -13.13 3.16
CA LEU A 33 7.30 -12.35 1.98
C LEU A 33 8.08 -11.02 1.86
N GLN A 34 8.24 -10.28 2.97
CA GLN A 34 9.03 -9.05 3.00
C GLN A 34 10.49 -9.29 2.60
N GLU A 35 11.11 -10.35 3.14
CA GLU A 35 12.50 -10.74 2.86
C GLU A 35 12.70 -11.08 1.37
N GLU A 36 11.82 -11.92 0.81
CA GLU A 36 11.84 -12.28 -0.60
C GLU A 36 11.71 -11.05 -1.51
N ARG A 37 10.75 -10.16 -1.23
CA ARG A 37 10.52 -8.96 -2.04
C ARG A 37 11.70 -7.99 -1.94
N ARG A 38 12.32 -7.88 -0.77
CA ARG A 38 13.53 -7.07 -0.58
C ARG A 38 14.71 -7.65 -1.37
N GLU A 39 14.94 -8.96 -1.32
CA GLU A 39 16.01 -9.61 -2.07
C GLU A 39 15.88 -9.36 -3.58
N ARG A 40 14.66 -9.49 -4.12
CA ARG A 40 14.32 -9.13 -5.50
C ARG A 40 14.59 -7.66 -5.82
N ALA A 41 14.18 -6.75 -4.96
CA ALA A 41 14.40 -5.31 -5.12
C ALA A 41 15.90 -4.95 -5.10
N GLU A 42 16.72 -5.62 -4.29
CA GLU A 42 18.17 -5.39 -4.23
C GLU A 42 18.92 -5.84 -5.49
N ARG A 43 18.33 -6.74 -6.30
CA ARG A 43 18.81 -7.14 -7.63
C ARG A 43 18.01 -6.54 -8.79
N SER A 44 17.27 -5.46 -8.53
CA SER A 44 16.51 -4.73 -9.53
C SER A 44 17.06 -3.32 -9.78
N VAL A 45 16.85 -2.81 -10.99
CA VAL A 45 17.19 -1.45 -11.43
C VAL A 45 15.98 -0.74 -12.02
N LEU A 46 15.97 0.60 -11.97
CA LEU A 46 14.95 1.43 -12.58
C LEU A 46 15.55 2.20 -13.75
N ILE A 47 15.02 2.03 -14.96
CA ILE A 47 15.58 2.61 -16.18
C ILE A 47 14.56 3.58 -16.78
N SER A 48 14.94 4.85 -16.93
CA SER A 48 14.20 5.82 -17.74
C SER A 48 14.42 5.51 -19.22
N CYS A 49 13.34 5.42 -19.98
CA CYS A 49 13.34 5.04 -21.39
C CYS A 49 12.67 6.09 -22.27
N SER A 50 13.00 6.06 -23.56
CA SER A 50 12.24 6.78 -24.59
C SER A 50 10.84 6.18 -24.75
N PRO A 51 9.81 6.97 -25.09
CA PRO A 51 8.47 6.44 -25.42
C PRO A 51 8.45 5.43 -26.57
N LYS A 52 9.49 5.41 -27.42
CA LYS A 52 9.64 4.48 -28.55
C LYS A 52 10.51 3.26 -28.23
N VAL A 53 10.81 3.01 -26.94
CA VAL A 53 11.69 1.90 -26.53
C VAL A 53 11.13 0.55 -27.00
N SER A 54 12.00 -0.31 -27.53
CA SER A 54 11.65 -1.70 -27.80
C SER A 54 12.11 -2.59 -26.65
N GLU A 55 11.17 -3.27 -26.01
CA GLU A 55 11.47 -4.23 -24.93
C GLU A 55 12.50 -5.27 -25.36
N LYS A 56 12.33 -5.88 -26.54
CA LYS A 56 13.27 -6.87 -27.08
C LYS A 56 14.69 -6.32 -27.22
N LYS A 57 14.84 -5.08 -27.70
CA LYS A 57 16.16 -4.44 -27.82
C LYS A 57 16.76 -4.15 -26.44
N LEU A 58 15.95 -3.66 -25.49
CA LEU A 58 16.36 -3.39 -24.12
C LEU A 58 16.83 -4.68 -23.42
N LEU A 59 16.03 -5.74 -23.45
CA LEU A 59 16.36 -7.01 -22.83
C LEU A 59 17.62 -7.64 -23.45
N LYS A 60 17.78 -7.56 -24.78
CA LYS A 60 19.00 -8.03 -25.46
C LYS A 60 20.25 -7.28 -24.99
N PHE A 61 20.14 -5.97 -24.78
CA PHE A 61 21.23 -5.16 -24.23
C PHE A 61 21.54 -5.56 -22.78
N LEU A 62 20.53 -5.59 -21.91
CA LEU A 62 20.71 -5.87 -20.49
C LEU A 62 21.18 -7.31 -20.20
N SER A 63 20.81 -8.27 -21.05
CA SER A 63 21.23 -9.67 -20.92
C SER A 63 22.75 -9.87 -21.03
N GLN A 64 23.49 -8.87 -21.54
CA GLN A 64 24.96 -8.88 -21.57
C GLN A 64 25.56 -8.75 -20.17
N HIS A 65 24.84 -8.17 -19.22
CA HIS A 65 25.27 -8.00 -17.83
C HIS A 65 24.80 -9.15 -16.92
N GLY A 66 23.84 -9.97 -17.37
CA GLY A 66 23.35 -11.14 -16.67
C GLY A 66 21.89 -11.46 -17.01
N ASN A 67 21.41 -12.62 -16.56
CA ASN A 67 20.05 -13.06 -16.86
C ASN A 67 19.00 -12.13 -16.24
N VAL A 68 17.98 -11.75 -17.01
CA VAL A 68 16.85 -10.95 -16.55
C VAL A 68 15.72 -11.89 -16.13
N SER A 69 15.29 -11.80 -14.88
CA SER A 69 14.21 -12.60 -14.31
C SER A 69 12.84 -12.00 -14.56
N ASN A 70 12.74 -10.67 -14.53
CA ASN A 70 11.48 -9.97 -14.77
C ASN A 70 11.73 -8.58 -15.36
N CYS A 71 10.81 -8.09 -16.18
CA CYS A 71 10.83 -6.75 -16.73
C CYS A 71 9.39 -6.27 -16.95
N PHE A 72 9.09 -5.06 -16.50
CA PHE A 72 7.80 -4.43 -16.80
C PHE A 72 7.98 -2.92 -17.00
N PHE A 73 7.05 -2.34 -17.75
CA PHE A 73 7.07 -0.93 -18.07
C PHE A 73 5.87 -0.22 -17.47
N TYR A 74 6.05 1.05 -17.14
CA TYR A 74 4.99 1.90 -16.65
C TYR A 74 5.22 3.35 -17.04
N GLN A 75 4.16 4.14 -16.97
CA GLN A 75 4.21 5.57 -17.24
C GLN A 75 3.98 6.37 -15.96
N SER A 76 4.88 7.31 -15.69
CA SER A 76 4.78 8.28 -14.59
C SER A 76 5.00 9.69 -15.16
N TYR A 77 6.09 10.36 -14.77
CA TYR A 77 6.60 11.61 -15.39
C TYR A 77 7.34 11.35 -16.71
N GLY A 78 7.62 10.08 -17.01
CA GLY A 78 8.22 9.59 -18.23
C GLY A 78 7.88 8.11 -18.39
N VAL A 79 8.50 7.46 -19.38
CA VAL A 79 8.43 6.01 -19.53
C VAL A 79 9.57 5.38 -18.75
N TYR A 80 9.25 4.39 -17.92
CA TYR A 80 10.21 3.69 -17.09
C TYR A 80 10.07 2.18 -17.23
N ALA A 81 11.19 1.49 -17.11
CA ALA A 81 11.26 0.03 -17.01
C ALA A 81 11.84 -0.36 -15.65
N VAL A 82 11.18 -1.27 -14.95
CA VAL A 82 11.80 -1.99 -13.83
C VAL A 82 12.38 -3.28 -14.37
N VAL A 83 13.66 -3.52 -14.11
CA VAL A 83 14.35 -4.73 -14.55
C VAL A 83 14.90 -5.46 -13.34
N GLU A 84 14.42 -6.67 -13.11
CA GLU A 84 14.86 -7.59 -12.07
C GLU A 84 15.86 -8.58 -12.68
N PHE A 85 17.13 -8.54 -12.26
CA PHE A 85 18.13 -9.53 -12.67
C PHE A 85 18.09 -10.76 -11.79
N ALA A 86 18.51 -11.92 -12.30
CA ALA A 86 18.61 -13.16 -11.52
C ALA A 86 19.68 -13.11 -10.41
N SER A 87 20.64 -12.18 -10.47
CA SER A 87 21.74 -12.04 -9.51
C SER A 87 22.09 -10.57 -9.28
N LYS A 88 22.50 -10.25 -8.05
CA LYS A 88 23.03 -8.93 -7.68
C LYS A 88 24.33 -8.60 -8.42
N ASN A 89 25.12 -9.59 -8.80
CA ASN A 89 26.37 -9.37 -9.54
C ASN A 89 26.13 -8.72 -10.90
N SER A 90 24.96 -8.94 -11.50
CA SER A 90 24.58 -8.29 -12.77
C SER A 90 24.50 -6.77 -12.64
N ILE A 91 24.13 -6.27 -11.46
CA ILE A 91 24.10 -4.83 -11.17
C ILE A 91 25.52 -4.26 -11.16
N VAL A 92 26.49 -4.97 -10.58
CA VAL A 92 27.89 -4.53 -10.54
C VAL A 92 28.42 -4.34 -11.97
N GLY A 93 28.27 -5.35 -12.83
CA GLY A 93 28.69 -5.26 -14.22
C GLY A 93 27.94 -4.18 -15.01
N LEU A 94 26.65 -3.97 -14.74
CA LEU A 94 25.87 -2.89 -15.33
C LEU A 94 26.41 -1.51 -14.91
N HIS A 95 26.69 -1.31 -13.61
CA HIS A 95 27.25 -0.06 -13.09
C HIS A 95 28.64 0.25 -13.65
N GLU A 96 29.51 -0.76 -13.81
CA GLU A 96 30.85 -0.60 -14.41
C GLU A 96 30.79 -0.12 -15.86
N SER A 97 29.77 -0.57 -16.61
CA SER A 97 29.53 -0.15 -18.01
C SER A 97 28.76 1.17 -18.17
N THR A 98 28.19 1.70 -17.08
CA THR A 98 27.35 2.91 -17.13
C THR A 98 28.22 4.16 -17.04
N SER A 99 28.13 5.02 -18.06
CA SER A 99 28.83 6.31 -18.06
C SER A 99 28.12 7.37 -17.23
N LEU A 100 28.90 8.33 -16.71
CA LEU A 100 28.34 9.55 -16.12
C LEU A 100 27.75 10.45 -17.23
N PRO A 101 26.70 11.23 -16.95
CA PRO A 101 26.17 12.20 -17.90
C PRO A 101 27.24 13.19 -18.36
N SER A 102 27.49 13.28 -19.67
CA SER A 102 28.37 14.28 -20.27
C SER A 102 27.52 15.43 -20.82
N MET A 103 27.17 16.41 -19.99
CA MET A 103 26.52 17.64 -20.45
C MET A 103 27.46 18.82 -20.25
N HIS A 104 27.72 19.57 -21.32
CA HIS A 104 28.71 20.66 -21.33
C HIS A 104 28.37 21.85 -20.42
N HIS A 105 27.13 21.93 -19.89
CA HIS A 105 26.65 23.07 -19.10
C HIS A 105 25.99 22.70 -17.76
N GLU A 106 25.95 21.42 -17.38
CA GLU A 106 25.35 20.98 -16.11
C GLU A 106 26.31 20.07 -15.34
N VAL A 107 26.67 20.48 -14.11
CA VAL A 107 27.46 19.65 -13.20
C VAL A 107 26.51 18.75 -12.42
N SER A 108 26.67 17.44 -12.57
CA SER A 108 25.88 16.45 -11.83
C SER A 108 26.59 16.01 -10.55
N VAL A 109 25.84 15.77 -9.48
CA VAL A 109 26.37 15.06 -8.30
C VAL A 109 26.72 13.63 -8.72
N PRO A 110 27.96 13.15 -8.52
CA PRO A 110 28.41 11.84 -9.02
C PRO A 110 27.95 10.67 -8.12
N PHE A 111 26.69 10.70 -7.66
CA PHE A 111 26.09 9.59 -6.91
C PHE A 111 25.62 8.49 -7.86
N LYS A 112 26.35 7.37 -7.89
CA LYS A 112 26.05 6.21 -8.74
C LYS A 112 24.91 5.38 -8.16
N SER A 113 23.67 5.70 -8.55
CA SER A 113 22.47 4.98 -8.14
C SER A 113 22.06 3.87 -9.12
N ARG A 114 21.08 3.04 -8.72
CA ARG A 114 20.40 2.07 -9.61
C ARG A 114 19.27 2.68 -10.44
N LEU A 115 19.12 4.02 -10.42
CA LEU A 115 18.27 4.76 -11.34
C LEU A 115 19.11 5.18 -12.56
N LEU A 116 18.81 4.58 -13.70
CA LEU A 116 19.57 4.71 -14.94
C LEU A 116 18.73 5.41 -16.02
N THR A 117 19.39 5.96 -17.04
CA THR A 117 18.71 6.50 -18.23
C THR A 117 19.24 5.82 -19.47
N LEU A 118 18.34 5.21 -20.25
CA LEU A 118 18.67 4.63 -21.54
C LEU A 118 18.84 5.75 -22.57
N LYS A 119 20.04 5.91 -23.11
CA LYS A 119 20.34 6.83 -24.21
C LYS A 119 20.57 6.04 -25.50
N THR A 120 20.11 6.60 -26.62
CA THR A 120 20.40 6.08 -27.96
C THR A 120 21.23 7.11 -28.72
N ASN A 121 22.35 6.70 -29.29
CA ASN A 121 23.14 7.56 -30.17
C ASN A 121 22.62 7.42 -31.60
N GLY A 122 22.16 8.53 -32.21
CA GLY A 122 22.01 8.77 -33.67
C GLY A 122 21.38 7.70 -34.59
N SER A 123 20.35 8.11 -35.34
CA SER A 123 19.75 7.48 -36.56
C SER A 123 19.29 6.00 -36.55
N ALA A 124 19.36 5.26 -35.45
CA ALA A 124 19.04 3.83 -35.43
C ALA A 124 17.56 3.42 -35.19
N ASP A 125 16.59 4.34 -35.30
CA ASP A 125 15.16 4.03 -35.06
C ASP A 125 14.18 4.69 -36.05
N GLN A 126 14.54 4.72 -37.34
CA GLN A 126 13.58 4.92 -38.44
C GLN A 126 13.06 3.60 -39.03
N SER A 127 13.18 2.47 -38.33
CA SER A 127 12.41 1.27 -38.69
C SER A 127 11.06 1.31 -37.96
N GLY A 128 10.02 1.69 -38.70
CA GLY A 128 8.62 1.77 -38.28
C GLY A 128 7.98 0.42 -37.94
N GLY A 129 8.58 -0.33 -37.00
CA GLY A 129 7.95 -1.46 -36.35
C GLY A 129 7.18 -0.98 -35.13
N SER A 130 5.85 -1.04 -35.18
CA SER A 130 4.96 -0.86 -34.03
C SER A 130 5.21 -1.96 -32.99
N ASN A 131 6.25 -1.83 -32.18
CA ASN A 131 6.42 -2.63 -30.97
C ASN A 131 5.90 -1.79 -29.80
N SER A 132 4.58 -1.83 -29.58
CA SER A 132 3.96 -1.21 -28.41
C SER A 132 4.33 -2.04 -27.18
N VAL A 133 5.00 -1.41 -26.22
CA VAL A 133 5.25 -2.00 -24.91
C VAL A 133 3.98 -1.93 -24.07
N GLU A 134 3.69 -2.98 -23.30
CA GLU A 134 2.57 -2.98 -22.36
C GLU A 134 2.91 -2.12 -21.13
N PHE A 135 2.02 -1.18 -20.79
CA PHE A 135 2.20 -0.30 -19.63
C PHE A 135 1.32 -0.74 -18.47
N HIS A 136 1.96 -1.08 -17.36
CA HIS A 136 1.27 -1.48 -16.14
C HIS A 136 0.84 -0.25 -15.33
N PRO A 137 -0.44 -0.15 -14.94
CA PRO A 137 -0.97 1.01 -14.22
C PRO A 137 -0.39 1.12 -12.81
N GLN A 138 0.02 2.33 -12.41
CA GLN A 138 0.55 2.62 -11.07
C GLN A 138 -0.42 3.46 -10.21
N VAL A 139 -1.50 3.95 -10.83
CA VAL A 139 -2.57 4.73 -10.22
C VAL A 139 -3.91 4.10 -10.56
N ALA A 140 -4.88 4.26 -9.67
CA ALA A 140 -6.23 3.78 -9.92
C ALA A 140 -6.85 4.54 -11.10
N MET A 141 -7.72 3.86 -11.83
CA MET A 141 -8.46 4.46 -12.94
C MET A 141 -9.36 5.62 -12.48
N PRO A 142 -9.73 6.54 -13.39
CA PRO A 142 -10.66 7.62 -13.09
C PRO A 142 -12.02 7.10 -12.58
N ILE A 143 -12.64 7.84 -11.66
CA ILE A 143 -13.92 7.46 -11.04
C ILE A 143 -15.03 7.20 -12.07
N ASN A 144 -15.11 7.99 -13.15
CA ASN A 144 -16.17 7.83 -14.15
C ASN A 144 -16.06 6.50 -14.89
N GLU A 145 -14.84 6.10 -15.26
CA GLU A 145 -14.60 4.82 -15.92
C GLU A 145 -14.85 3.66 -14.95
N LEU A 146 -14.44 3.80 -13.68
CA LEU A 146 -14.76 2.82 -12.65
C LEU A 146 -16.27 2.65 -12.50
N LEU A 147 -17.03 3.74 -12.35
CA LEU A 147 -18.48 3.70 -12.22
C LEU A 147 -19.16 3.05 -13.43
N GLN A 148 -18.65 3.30 -14.63
CA GLN A 148 -19.14 2.65 -15.86
C GLN A 148 -18.90 1.13 -15.81
N GLN A 149 -17.70 0.69 -15.40
CA GLN A 149 -17.40 -0.74 -15.26
C GLN A 149 -18.28 -1.40 -14.20
N LEU A 150 -18.46 -0.77 -13.05
CA LEU A 150 -19.35 -1.29 -12.01
C LEU A 150 -20.80 -1.40 -12.49
N SER A 151 -21.30 -0.37 -13.18
CA SER A 151 -22.68 -0.37 -13.69
C SER A 151 -22.92 -1.44 -14.78
N ALA A 152 -21.85 -1.94 -15.41
CA ALA A 152 -21.93 -2.98 -16.43
C ALA A 152 -22.15 -4.38 -15.86
N GLU A 153 -21.67 -4.66 -14.65
CA GLU A 153 -21.80 -5.96 -13.96
C GLU A 153 -23.27 -6.34 -13.71
N GLU A 154 -23.53 -7.59 -13.30
CA GLU A 154 -24.89 -8.15 -13.14
C GLU A 154 -25.36 -8.25 -11.69
N SER A 155 -24.43 -8.28 -10.73
CA SER A 155 -24.71 -8.33 -9.28
C SER A 155 -23.81 -7.39 -8.48
N VAL A 156 -24.21 -7.04 -7.25
CA VAL A 156 -23.38 -6.23 -6.35
C VAL A 156 -22.11 -6.98 -5.94
N ASP A 157 -22.17 -8.31 -5.76
CA ASP A 157 -20.97 -9.14 -5.54
C ASP A 157 -19.97 -9.04 -6.71
N GLN A 158 -20.44 -9.03 -7.97
CA GLN A 158 -19.58 -8.82 -9.14
C GLN A 158 -19.01 -7.39 -9.15
N GLN A 159 -19.81 -6.37 -8.82
CA GLN A 159 -19.33 -4.99 -8.66
C GLN A 159 -18.24 -4.88 -7.59
N LEU A 160 -18.41 -5.55 -6.44
CA LEU A 160 -17.43 -5.55 -5.36
C LEU A 160 -16.13 -6.24 -5.78
N SER A 161 -16.23 -7.35 -6.52
CA SER A 161 -15.08 -8.06 -7.10
C SER A 161 -14.34 -7.21 -8.13
N ARG A 162 -15.08 -6.52 -9.00
CA ARG A 162 -14.52 -5.57 -9.98
C ARG A 162 -13.84 -4.39 -9.30
N LEU A 163 -14.48 -3.78 -8.31
CA LEU A 163 -13.91 -2.69 -7.53
C LEU A 163 -12.59 -3.11 -6.87
N THR A 164 -12.59 -4.28 -6.22
CA THR A 164 -11.40 -4.84 -5.56
C THR A 164 -10.26 -4.98 -6.55
N SER A 165 -10.54 -5.57 -7.72
CA SER A 165 -9.54 -5.78 -8.78
C SER A 165 -9.01 -4.46 -9.35
N ALA A 166 -9.88 -3.46 -9.54
CA ALA A 166 -9.51 -2.16 -10.07
C ALA A 166 -8.71 -1.28 -9.08
N LEU A 167 -8.89 -1.50 -7.78
CA LEU A 167 -8.24 -0.70 -6.74
C LEU A 167 -6.98 -1.33 -6.17
N GLN A 168 -6.91 -2.65 -6.01
CA GLN A 168 -5.82 -3.32 -5.30
C GLN A 168 -4.44 -3.08 -5.96
N LEU A 169 -3.37 -3.19 -5.16
CA LEU A 169 -2.01 -3.13 -5.71
C LEU A 169 -1.75 -4.33 -6.63
N THR A 170 -1.10 -4.08 -7.77
CA THR A 170 -0.61 -5.13 -8.66
C THR A 170 0.78 -5.61 -8.24
N GLU A 171 1.20 -6.75 -8.77
CA GLU A 171 2.54 -7.32 -8.53
C GLU A 171 3.66 -6.37 -8.97
N GLU A 172 3.46 -5.65 -10.07
CA GLU A 172 4.38 -4.64 -10.60
C GLU A 172 4.45 -3.44 -9.66
N ASN A 173 3.29 -2.96 -9.16
CA ASN A 173 3.25 -1.84 -8.23
C ASN A 173 3.93 -2.18 -6.91
N VAL A 174 3.69 -3.39 -6.37
CA VAL A 174 4.37 -3.89 -5.17
C VAL A 174 5.87 -3.98 -5.42
N SER A 175 6.31 -4.56 -6.54
CA SER A 175 7.73 -4.68 -6.88
C SER A 175 8.40 -3.30 -7.00
N LEU A 176 7.73 -2.32 -7.59
CA LEU A 176 8.20 -0.93 -7.66
C LEU A 176 8.31 -0.29 -6.27
N ARG A 177 7.36 -0.53 -5.35
CA ARG A 177 7.42 -0.03 -3.96
C ARG A 177 8.64 -0.54 -3.22
N PHE A 178 8.92 -1.84 -3.32
CA PHE A 178 10.12 -2.44 -2.71
C PHE A 178 11.40 -1.91 -3.36
N LEU A 179 11.43 -1.72 -4.68
CA LEU A 179 12.57 -1.10 -5.36
C LEU A 179 12.83 0.32 -4.87
N VAL A 180 11.80 1.16 -4.71
CA VAL A 180 11.96 2.52 -4.19
C VAL A 180 12.50 2.50 -2.75
N CYS A 181 12.02 1.59 -1.89
CA CYS A 181 12.61 1.42 -0.56
C CYS A 181 14.10 1.03 -0.64
N SER A 182 14.45 0.12 -1.55
CA SER A 182 15.83 -0.30 -1.80
C SER A 182 16.71 0.84 -2.32
N LEU A 183 16.19 1.74 -3.16
CA LEU A 183 16.92 2.93 -3.63
C LEU A 183 17.19 3.92 -2.48
N VAL A 184 16.20 4.13 -1.60
CA VAL A 184 16.38 4.97 -0.40
C VAL A 184 17.38 4.34 0.57
N LYS A 185 17.36 3.00 0.70
CA LYS A 185 18.37 2.24 1.46
C LYS A 185 19.78 2.50 0.93
N ASP A 186 20.01 2.52 -0.38
CA ASP A 186 21.35 2.75 -0.94
C ASP A 186 21.94 4.09 -0.49
N VAL A 187 21.10 5.13 -0.36
CA VAL A 187 21.52 6.45 0.14
C VAL A 187 21.80 6.38 1.64
N ALA A 188 20.89 5.80 2.43
CA ALA A 188 21.05 5.70 3.88
C ALA A 188 22.28 4.83 4.27
N ALA A 189 22.58 3.79 3.49
CA ALA A 189 23.69 2.87 3.71
C ALA A 189 25.07 3.54 3.59
N ALA A 190 25.18 4.72 2.97
CA ALA A 190 26.41 5.50 2.97
C ALA A 190 26.84 5.94 4.38
N PHE A 191 25.88 6.15 5.27
CA PHE A 191 26.11 6.50 6.68
C PHE A 191 25.86 5.34 7.63
N PHE A 192 24.91 4.47 7.29
CA PHE A 192 24.47 3.35 8.12
C PHE A 192 24.57 2.03 7.33
N PRO A 193 25.77 1.45 7.14
CA PRO A 193 26.01 0.38 6.15
C PRO A 193 25.15 -0.88 6.29
N LYS A 194 24.63 -1.14 7.50
CA LYS A 194 23.80 -2.30 7.81
C LYS A 194 22.30 -1.98 7.92
N CYS A 195 21.89 -0.75 7.58
CA CYS A 195 20.47 -0.39 7.64
C CYS A 195 19.66 -1.10 6.55
N THR A 196 18.38 -1.26 6.82
CA THR A 196 17.38 -1.68 5.85
C THR A 196 16.23 -0.68 5.81
N VAL A 197 15.57 -0.57 4.66
CA VAL A 197 14.35 0.23 4.51
C VAL A 197 13.24 -0.69 4.08
N HIS A 198 12.21 -0.81 4.91
CA HIS A 198 11.08 -1.71 4.69
C HIS A 198 9.82 -0.91 4.35
N PRO A 199 9.02 -1.34 3.36
CA PRO A 199 7.67 -0.84 3.24
C PRO A 199 6.82 -1.35 4.41
N PHE A 200 5.94 -0.49 4.91
CA PHE A 200 4.90 -0.84 5.87
C PHE A 200 3.54 -0.26 5.47
N GLY A 201 2.53 -0.44 6.33
CA GLY A 201 1.21 0.13 6.13
C GLY A 201 0.52 -0.42 4.89
N SER A 202 -0.11 0.46 4.11
CA SER A 202 -0.94 0.08 2.95
C SER A 202 -0.15 -0.65 1.87
N SER A 203 1.18 -0.53 1.82
CA SER A 203 2.00 -1.20 0.81
C SER A 203 2.10 -2.72 1.00
N VAL A 204 1.91 -3.23 2.23
CA VAL A 204 2.19 -4.64 2.57
C VAL A 204 1.10 -5.28 3.44
N ASN A 205 0.13 -4.53 3.93
CA ASN A 205 -0.91 -5.02 4.83
C ASN A 205 -2.09 -5.74 4.14
N GLY A 206 -2.06 -5.91 2.81
CA GLY A 206 -3.12 -6.52 2.03
C GLY A 206 -4.33 -5.62 1.70
N PHE A 207 -4.35 -4.37 2.18
CA PHE A 207 -5.43 -3.39 1.96
C PHE A 207 -4.96 -2.16 1.18
N GLY A 208 -3.81 -2.25 0.51
CA GLY A 208 -3.29 -1.22 -0.37
C GLY A 208 -4.17 -0.98 -1.58
N LYS A 209 -4.21 0.26 -2.03
CA LYS A 209 -4.84 0.62 -3.31
C LYS A 209 -3.86 1.38 -4.19
N LEU A 210 -3.99 1.26 -5.51
CA LEU A 210 -3.17 2.03 -6.45
C LEU A 210 -3.25 3.52 -6.14
N GLY A 211 -2.08 4.17 -6.18
CA GLY A 211 -1.90 5.57 -5.78
C GLY A 211 -1.93 5.84 -4.27
N CYS A 212 -1.91 4.83 -3.39
CA CYS A 212 -1.65 5.07 -1.96
C CYS A 212 -0.18 5.41 -1.70
N ASP A 213 0.08 6.12 -0.61
CA ASP A 213 1.41 6.51 -0.17
C ASP A 213 2.31 5.27 0.06
N LEU A 214 3.62 5.49 0.01
CA LEU A 214 4.65 4.51 0.33
C LEU A 214 5.25 4.86 1.70
N ASP A 215 4.68 4.25 2.73
CA ASP A 215 5.19 4.33 4.10
C ASP A 215 6.45 3.44 4.23
N MET A 216 7.56 4.02 4.68
CA MET A 216 8.87 3.38 4.79
C MET A 216 9.39 3.41 6.22
N PHE A 217 9.93 2.30 6.67
CA PHE A 217 10.57 2.14 7.96
C PHE A 217 12.07 1.91 7.76
N LEU A 218 12.89 2.88 8.19
CA LEU A 218 14.35 2.74 8.29
C LEU A 218 14.68 1.96 9.57
N ASP A 219 15.12 0.73 9.38
CA ASP A 219 15.60 -0.15 10.44
C ASP A 219 17.12 -0.03 10.56
N LEU A 220 17.57 0.44 11.72
CA LEU A 220 18.99 0.53 12.07
C LEU A 220 19.43 -0.67 12.92
N ASP A 221 18.49 -1.44 13.46
CA ASP A 221 18.76 -2.50 14.43
C ASP A 221 19.11 -3.83 13.79
N ALA A 222 18.89 -4.00 12.48
CA ALA A 222 19.59 -5.03 11.71
C ALA A 222 21.12 -4.94 11.91
N ALA A 223 21.65 -3.75 12.23
CA ALA A 223 23.05 -3.53 12.59
C ALA A 223 23.38 -3.88 14.05
N SER A 224 22.41 -3.73 14.97
CA SER A 224 22.64 -3.74 16.42
C SER A 224 23.01 -5.10 16.96
N GLY A 225 22.58 -6.21 16.34
CA GLY A 225 23.07 -7.57 16.56
C GLY A 225 23.56 -7.88 17.97
N ASN A 226 22.86 -7.38 19.01
CA ASN A 226 23.46 -7.25 20.32
C ASN A 226 23.76 -8.67 20.78
N PRO A 227 25.03 -9.01 21.05
CA PRO A 227 25.35 -10.37 21.44
C PRO A 227 24.54 -10.67 22.71
N LYS A 228 23.65 -11.67 22.63
CA LYS A 228 22.76 -12.09 23.74
C LYS A 228 23.54 -12.43 25.02
N ARG A 229 24.86 -12.61 24.91
CA ARG A 229 25.81 -12.72 26.01
C ARG A 229 26.94 -11.72 25.81
N LYS A 230 27.17 -10.88 26.82
CA LYS A 230 28.40 -10.08 26.89
C LYS A 230 29.61 -11.04 26.92
N PRO A 231 30.63 -10.85 26.07
CA PRO A 231 31.82 -11.69 26.10
C PRO A 231 32.48 -11.63 27.49
N SER A 232 33.02 -12.75 27.99
CA SER A 232 33.91 -12.73 29.15
C SER A 232 35.30 -12.26 28.70
N GLY A 233 35.80 -11.17 29.29
CA GLY A 233 37.10 -10.58 28.96
C GLY A 233 37.00 -9.23 28.24
N PHE A 234 38.01 -8.89 27.45
CA PHE A 234 38.03 -7.66 26.68
C PHE A 234 37.04 -7.73 25.51
N TYR A 235 36.27 -6.66 25.31
CA TYR A 235 35.46 -6.46 24.11
C TYR A 235 35.64 -5.03 23.61
N LEU A 236 35.46 -4.84 22.31
CA LEU A 236 35.51 -3.54 21.65
C LEU A 236 34.10 -3.09 21.31
N GLU A 237 33.81 -1.84 21.61
CA GLU A 237 32.60 -1.14 21.17
C GLU A 237 32.98 0.07 20.33
N TYR A 238 32.14 0.42 19.36
CA TYR A 238 32.32 1.66 18.64
C TYR A 238 32.07 2.85 19.57
N GLN A 239 32.95 3.84 19.53
CA GLN A 239 32.68 5.12 20.20
C GLN A 239 31.58 5.85 19.42
N MET A 240 30.37 5.87 19.98
CA MET A 240 29.20 6.50 19.38
C MET A 240 28.78 7.75 20.14
N LYS A 241 28.29 8.76 19.42
CA LYS A 241 27.70 9.95 20.04
C LYS A 241 26.43 9.56 20.81
N ARG A 242 26.33 10.01 22.07
CA ARG A 242 25.14 9.79 22.91
C ARG A 242 24.22 10.99 22.82
N GLU A 243 22.92 10.72 22.77
CA GLU A 243 21.86 11.72 22.78
C GLU A 243 20.95 11.50 24.00
N ALA A 244 20.14 12.50 24.33
CA ALA A 244 19.29 12.46 25.53
C ALA A 244 18.15 11.42 25.48
N SER A 245 17.76 10.95 24.29
CA SER A 245 16.68 9.97 24.12
C SER A 245 16.75 9.27 22.75
N GLU A 246 16.11 8.09 22.64
CA GLU A 246 15.92 7.39 21.35
C GLU A 246 15.21 8.27 20.32
N ARG A 247 14.29 9.13 20.78
CA ARG A 247 13.60 10.10 19.93
C ARG A 247 14.59 11.11 19.33
N ALA A 248 15.51 11.65 20.12
CA ALA A 248 16.53 12.58 19.64
C ALA A 248 17.44 11.90 18.60
N VAL A 249 17.88 10.66 18.86
CA VAL A 249 18.63 9.85 17.89
C VAL A 249 17.84 9.68 16.59
N THR A 250 16.56 9.28 16.69
CA THR A 250 15.65 9.12 15.56
C THR A 250 15.55 10.39 14.72
N GLN A 251 15.38 11.55 15.36
CA GLN A 251 15.28 12.85 14.68
C GLN A 251 16.60 13.22 13.98
N SER A 252 17.75 12.99 14.61
CA SER A 252 19.06 13.23 14.01
C SER A 252 19.31 12.34 12.80
N VAL A 253 19.05 11.03 12.91
CA VAL A 253 19.19 10.08 11.80
C VAL A 253 18.29 10.48 10.63
N LEU A 254 17.00 10.74 10.88
CA LEU A 254 16.07 11.14 9.84
C LEU A 254 16.46 12.48 9.20
N SER A 255 17.02 13.43 9.96
CA SER A 255 17.50 14.71 9.38
C SER A 255 18.63 14.49 8.39
N VAL A 256 19.63 13.66 8.74
CA VAL A 256 20.78 13.37 7.86
C VAL A 256 20.35 12.60 6.62
N VAL A 257 19.49 11.59 6.78
CA VAL A 257 18.96 10.82 5.64
C VAL A 257 18.11 11.71 4.74
N ALA A 258 17.29 12.60 5.30
CA ALA A 258 16.51 13.56 4.52
C ALA A 258 17.38 14.49 3.68
N GLU A 259 18.44 15.06 4.27
CA GLU A 259 19.40 15.90 3.55
C GLU A 259 20.10 15.11 2.44
N SER A 260 20.50 13.87 2.72
CA SER A 260 21.17 13.02 1.73
C SER A 260 20.23 12.65 0.56
N VAL A 261 18.97 12.36 0.86
CA VAL A 261 17.94 12.10 -0.17
C VAL A 261 17.67 13.35 -1.00
N GLU A 262 17.57 14.52 -0.37
CA GLU A 262 17.36 15.81 -1.05
C GLU A 262 18.52 16.18 -1.97
N GLN A 263 19.75 15.99 -1.52
CA GLN A 263 20.95 16.43 -2.25
C GLN A 263 21.44 15.41 -3.28
N PHE A 264 21.25 14.11 -3.04
CA PHE A 264 21.93 13.05 -3.81
C PHE A 264 20.98 12.07 -4.51
N SER A 265 19.74 11.91 -4.06
CA SER A 265 18.83 10.93 -4.65
C SER A 265 18.14 11.49 -5.89
N PRO A 266 18.41 10.97 -7.10
CA PRO A 266 17.81 11.50 -8.32
C PRO A 266 16.29 11.29 -8.32
N GLY A 267 15.56 12.36 -8.64
CA GLY A 267 14.10 12.31 -8.74
C GLY A 267 13.34 12.36 -7.41
N CYS A 268 14.03 12.45 -6.26
CA CYS A 268 13.40 12.76 -4.98
C CYS A 268 13.23 14.28 -4.84
N VAL A 269 12.00 14.74 -4.65
CA VAL A 269 11.69 16.19 -4.59
C VAL A 269 10.71 16.51 -3.46
N GLY A 270 10.69 17.78 -3.03
CA GLY A 270 9.74 18.28 -2.05
C GLY A 270 9.91 17.65 -0.66
N ILE A 271 11.17 17.53 -0.20
CA ILE A 271 11.51 16.93 1.09
C ILE A 271 10.96 17.81 2.23
N GLN A 272 10.25 17.19 3.17
CA GLN A 272 9.67 17.83 4.34
C GLN A 272 10.03 17.06 5.59
N LYS A 273 10.83 17.70 6.47
CA LYS A 273 11.23 17.14 7.76
C LYS A 273 10.15 17.38 8.81
N ILE A 274 9.32 16.39 9.10
CA ILE A 274 8.24 16.46 10.10
C ILE A 274 8.71 15.76 11.39
N LEU A 275 9.83 16.25 11.94
CA LEU A 275 10.54 15.57 13.03
C LEU A 275 9.87 15.75 14.40
N ASN A 276 9.00 16.74 14.55
CA ASN A 276 8.34 17.06 15.82
C ASN A 276 6.98 16.36 16.01
N ALA A 277 6.49 15.62 15.02
CA ALA A 277 5.27 14.82 15.15
C ALA A 277 5.45 13.69 16.19
N ARG A 278 4.33 13.10 16.67
CA ARG A 278 4.37 11.95 17.60
C ARG A 278 5.33 10.87 17.10
N CYS A 279 5.19 10.49 15.83
CA CYS A 279 6.16 9.69 15.08
C CYS A 279 6.95 10.63 14.16
N PRO A 280 8.24 10.92 14.43
CA PRO A 280 9.08 11.71 13.54
C PRO A 280 9.14 11.07 12.15
N LEU A 281 8.92 11.84 11.09
CA LEU A 281 9.00 11.33 9.72
C LEU A 281 9.54 12.36 8.73
N VAL A 282 9.96 11.87 7.58
CA VAL A 282 10.41 12.67 6.43
C VAL A 282 9.51 12.34 5.25
N ARG A 283 8.83 13.35 4.72
CA ARG A 283 7.92 13.21 3.58
C ARG A 283 8.57 13.73 2.30
N PHE A 284 8.47 13.01 1.19
CA PHE A 284 9.02 13.42 -0.10
C PHE A 284 8.31 12.73 -1.27
N SER A 285 8.44 13.25 -2.50
CA SER A 285 7.94 12.60 -3.70
C SER A 285 9.09 11.95 -4.47
N HIS A 286 8.95 10.68 -4.83
CA HIS A 286 9.86 10.00 -5.76
C HIS A 286 9.26 10.04 -7.17
N GLN A 287 9.68 11.03 -7.97
CA GLN A 287 9.15 11.32 -9.30
C GLN A 287 9.23 10.11 -10.27
N PRO A 288 10.33 9.34 -10.34
CA PRO A 288 10.41 8.21 -11.26
C PRO A 288 9.31 7.16 -11.04
N SER A 289 8.92 6.90 -9.79
CA SER A 289 7.81 5.99 -9.49
C SER A 289 6.44 6.68 -9.40
N GLY A 290 6.43 8.01 -9.22
CA GLY A 290 5.21 8.77 -8.95
C GLY A 290 4.67 8.59 -7.52
N PHE A 291 5.46 8.02 -6.60
CA PHE A 291 5.01 7.78 -5.22
C PHE A 291 5.21 9.00 -4.33
N GLN A 292 4.27 9.18 -3.41
CA GLN A 292 4.44 9.98 -2.21
C GLN A 292 5.01 9.07 -1.12
N CYS A 293 6.15 9.42 -0.55
CA CYS A 293 6.91 8.59 0.38
C CYS A 293 6.94 9.25 1.76
N ASP A 294 6.72 8.46 2.80
CA ASP A 294 6.84 8.86 4.21
C ASP A 294 7.84 7.93 4.90
N LEU A 295 9.05 8.43 5.20
CA LEU A 295 10.13 7.70 5.85
C LEU A 295 10.14 7.98 7.35
N THR A 296 9.99 6.95 8.17
CA THR A 296 10.15 6.99 9.63
C THR A 296 11.28 6.06 10.07
N ALA A 297 11.79 6.25 11.28
CA ALA A 297 12.68 5.31 11.96
C ALA A 297 12.08 4.96 13.34
N ASN A 298 12.55 3.85 13.92
CA ASN A 298 12.11 3.31 15.22
C ASN A 298 10.58 3.16 15.44
N ASN A 299 9.81 2.74 14.41
CA ASN A 299 8.37 2.48 14.54
C ASN A 299 8.01 0.99 14.36
N ARG A 300 8.50 0.17 15.29
CA ARG A 300 8.29 -1.29 15.28
C ARG A 300 6.82 -1.68 15.47
N VAL A 301 6.05 -0.88 16.20
CA VAL A 301 4.60 -1.13 16.40
C VAL A 301 3.84 -1.02 15.08
N ALA A 302 4.19 -0.07 14.20
CA ALA A 302 3.57 0.04 12.87
C ALA A 302 3.86 -1.16 11.97
N MET A 303 5.06 -1.76 12.08
CA MET A 303 5.39 -3.02 11.40
C MET A 303 4.48 -4.15 11.89
N LYS A 304 4.33 -4.33 13.20
CA LYS A 304 3.44 -5.36 13.78
C LYS A 304 1.97 -5.12 13.46
N SER A 305 1.53 -3.86 13.38
CA SER A 305 0.20 -3.51 12.91
C SER A 305 -0.01 -3.86 11.44
N SER A 306 1.01 -3.67 10.60
CA SER A 306 0.97 -4.07 9.18
C SER A 306 0.91 -5.58 9.01
N GLU A 307 1.66 -6.32 9.85
CA GLU A 307 1.61 -7.79 9.90
C GLU A 307 0.24 -8.31 10.36
N LEU A 308 -0.34 -7.74 11.42
CA LEU A 308 -1.68 -8.12 11.88
C LEU A 308 -2.72 -7.97 10.77
N LEU A 309 -2.70 -6.83 10.08
CA LEU A 309 -3.58 -6.55 8.95
C LEU A 309 -3.31 -7.49 7.77
N TYR A 310 -2.05 -7.82 7.49
CA TYR A 310 -1.68 -8.82 6.49
C TYR A 310 -2.28 -10.19 6.83
N VAL A 311 -2.15 -10.65 8.09
CA VAL A 311 -2.75 -11.90 8.57
C VAL A 311 -4.25 -11.88 8.33
N PHE A 312 -4.97 -10.84 8.78
CA PHE A 312 -6.41 -10.75 8.56
C PHE A 312 -6.81 -10.72 7.08
N SER A 313 -6.09 -9.98 6.24
CA SER A 313 -6.32 -9.98 4.79
C SER A 313 -6.06 -11.34 4.13
N SER A 314 -5.30 -12.19 4.81
CA SER A 314 -4.90 -13.52 4.38
C SER A 314 -5.74 -14.64 4.99
N VAL A 315 -6.69 -14.35 5.89
CA VAL A 315 -7.61 -15.36 6.43
C VAL A 315 -8.76 -15.63 5.46
N ASP A 316 -9.36 -14.58 4.89
CA ASP A 316 -10.53 -14.70 4.01
C ASP A 316 -10.51 -13.60 2.93
N GLU A 317 -10.84 -13.95 1.68
CA GLU A 317 -10.78 -13.02 0.55
C GLU A 317 -11.79 -11.87 0.64
N ARG A 318 -12.95 -12.11 1.28
CA ARG A 318 -14.01 -11.12 1.48
C ARG A 318 -13.53 -9.95 2.33
N VAL A 319 -12.55 -10.17 3.22
CA VAL A 319 -11.97 -9.14 4.09
C VAL A 319 -11.41 -8.00 3.24
N ARG A 320 -10.64 -8.32 2.20
CA ARG A 320 -10.05 -7.31 1.32
C ARG A 320 -11.12 -6.56 0.54
N GLY A 321 -12.08 -7.29 -0.03
CA GLY A 321 -13.17 -6.70 -0.79
C GLY A 321 -13.98 -5.72 0.04
N LEU A 322 -14.35 -6.12 1.27
CA LEU A 322 -15.11 -5.28 2.19
C LEU A 322 -14.31 -4.04 2.62
N VAL A 323 -13.03 -4.22 2.96
CA VAL A 323 -12.17 -3.10 3.37
C VAL A 323 -12.00 -2.08 2.24
N LEU A 324 -11.77 -2.51 1.00
CA LEU A 324 -11.62 -1.60 -0.13
C LEU A 324 -12.96 -0.90 -0.47
N ALA A 325 -14.07 -1.62 -0.45
CA ALA A 325 -15.40 -1.06 -0.70
C ALA A 325 -15.78 0.01 0.32
N VAL A 326 -15.67 -0.29 1.61
CA VAL A 326 -16.02 0.64 2.69
C VAL A 326 -15.05 1.82 2.74
N ARG A 327 -13.74 1.63 2.50
CA ARG A 327 -12.79 2.75 2.42
C ARG A 327 -13.08 3.67 1.23
N TYR A 328 -13.48 3.10 0.09
CA TYR A 328 -13.87 3.89 -1.07
C TYR A 328 -15.14 4.69 -0.80
N TRP A 329 -16.19 4.05 -0.27
CA TRP A 329 -17.41 4.69 0.22
C TRP A 329 -17.10 5.84 1.18
N ALA A 330 -16.29 5.58 2.21
CA ALA A 330 -15.95 6.56 3.24
C ALA A 330 -15.19 7.77 2.66
N ARG A 331 -14.39 7.57 1.60
CA ARG A 331 -13.70 8.67 0.92
C ARG A 331 -14.68 9.50 0.08
N VAL A 332 -15.56 8.85 -0.69
CA VAL A 332 -16.58 9.51 -1.51
C VAL A 332 -17.49 10.37 -0.65
N HIS A 333 -17.96 9.82 0.47
CA HIS A 333 -18.89 10.51 1.37
C HIS A 333 -18.22 11.41 2.40
N GLY A 334 -16.89 11.55 2.35
CA GLY A 334 -16.12 12.46 3.21
C GLY A 334 -16.14 12.09 4.69
N VAL A 335 -16.21 10.81 5.02
CA VAL A 335 -15.97 10.25 6.37
C VAL A 335 -14.47 10.24 6.69
N THR A 336 -13.66 9.95 5.67
CA THR A 336 -12.19 10.00 5.74
C THR A 336 -11.65 11.22 5.00
N SER A 337 -10.43 11.64 5.32
CA SER A 337 -9.73 12.72 4.61
C SER A 337 -8.24 12.41 4.45
N SER A 338 -7.64 12.97 3.40
CA SER A 338 -6.17 12.94 3.21
C SER A 338 -5.45 14.01 4.04
N VAL A 339 -6.19 14.91 4.69
CA VAL A 339 -5.64 15.94 5.57
C VAL A 339 -5.94 15.59 7.02
N ALA A 340 -4.97 15.83 7.90
CA ALA A 340 -5.14 15.65 9.34
C ALA A 340 -6.32 16.48 9.87
N GLY A 341 -7.06 15.92 10.81
CA GLY A 341 -8.24 16.57 11.41
C GLY A 341 -9.08 15.59 12.20
N ALA A 342 -10.34 15.95 12.43
CA ALA A 342 -11.28 15.15 13.22
C ALA A 342 -11.94 13.98 12.47
N TRP A 343 -11.50 13.70 11.24
CA TRP A 343 -12.03 12.62 10.39
C TRP A 343 -11.66 11.25 10.93
N ILE A 344 -12.47 10.23 10.64
CA ILE A 344 -12.09 8.85 10.90
C ILE A 344 -10.87 8.53 10.00
N SER A 345 -9.79 8.02 10.60
CA SER A 345 -8.61 7.62 9.83
C SER A 345 -8.88 6.32 9.07
N ASN A 346 -8.16 6.07 7.98
CA ASN A 346 -8.26 4.80 7.26
C ASN A 346 -7.98 3.59 8.18
N PHE A 347 -7.04 3.74 9.11
CA PHE A 347 -6.74 2.70 10.10
C PHE A 347 -7.91 2.46 11.06
N SER A 348 -8.51 3.52 11.62
CA SER A 348 -9.70 3.40 12.49
C SER A 348 -10.88 2.78 11.75
N LEU A 349 -11.10 3.16 10.49
CA LEU A 349 -12.14 2.57 9.66
C LEU A 349 -11.89 1.09 9.37
N THR A 350 -10.64 0.71 9.07
CA THR A 350 -10.27 -0.71 8.92
C THR A 350 -10.51 -1.46 10.23
N ALA A 351 -10.16 -0.89 11.39
CA ALA A 351 -10.43 -1.52 12.68
C ALA A 351 -11.93 -1.75 12.93
N LEU A 352 -12.81 -0.81 12.56
CA LEU A 352 -14.26 -1.00 12.58
C LEU A 352 -14.69 -2.20 11.73
N ILE A 353 -14.16 -2.31 10.51
CA ILE A 353 -14.51 -3.40 9.59
C ILE A 353 -14.02 -4.75 10.12
N LEU A 354 -12.79 -4.83 10.63
CA LEU A 354 -12.24 -6.06 11.20
C LEU A 354 -13.03 -6.51 12.43
N PHE A 355 -13.42 -5.56 13.29
CA PHE A 355 -14.26 -5.86 14.44
C PHE A 355 -15.61 -6.46 14.03
N PHE A 356 -16.28 -5.85 13.05
CA PHE A 356 -17.53 -6.37 12.50
C PHE A 356 -17.38 -7.82 11.96
N LEU A 357 -16.25 -8.11 11.31
CA LEU A 357 -15.96 -9.46 10.80
C LEU A 357 -15.65 -10.48 11.92
N GLN A 358 -15.13 -10.02 13.07
CA GLN A 358 -14.95 -10.85 14.27
C GLN A 358 -16.27 -11.17 14.98
N THR A 359 -17.30 -10.34 14.83
CA THR A 359 -18.60 -10.51 15.48
C THR A 359 -19.62 -11.30 14.65
N ARG A 360 -19.24 -11.81 13.47
CA ARG A 360 -20.12 -12.63 12.63
C ARG A 360 -20.44 -13.98 13.29
N GLY A 361 -21.52 -14.62 12.84
CA GLY A 361 -21.93 -15.96 13.29
C GLY A 361 -21.98 -16.95 12.13
N PRO A 362 -20.97 -17.81 11.92
CA PRO A 362 -19.69 -17.90 12.66
C PRO A 362 -18.71 -16.75 12.30
N PRO A 363 -17.69 -16.46 13.14
CA PRO A 363 -16.72 -15.39 12.89
C PRO A 363 -15.93 -15.60 11.61
N ILE A 364 -15.74 -14.53 10.82
CA ILE A 364 -14.90 -14.57 9.60
C ILE A 364 -13.42 -14.38 9.96
N LEU A 365 -13.15 -13.60 11.01
CA LEU A 365 -11.79 -13.32 11.48
C LEU A 365 -11.57 -13.85 12.90
N PRO A 366 -10.35 -14.30 13.22
CA PRO A 366 -10.00 -14.60 14.59
C PRO A 366 -9.83 -13.29 15.37
N THR A 367 -9.89 -13.40 16.69
CA THR A 367 -9.51 -12.31 17.60
C THR A 367 -7.98 -12.19 17.71
N VAL A 368 -7.45 -11.02 18.10
CA VAL A 368 -5.99 -10.89 18.27
C VAL A 368 -5.48 -11.78 19.41
N ASP A 369 -6.29 -12.00 20.47
CA ASP A 369 -5.93 -12.95 21.53
C ASP A 369 -5.83 -14.38 21.02
N GLN A 370 -6.74 -14.82 20.13
CA GLN A 370 -6.63 -16.14 19.48
C GLN A 370 -5.37 -16.25 18.61
N LEU A 371 -5.00 -15.19 17.87
CA LEU A 371 -3.76 -15.17 17.10
C LEU A 371 -2.52 -15.26 18.00
N ARG A 372 -2.54 -14.61 19.18
CA ARG A 372 -1.49 -14.73 20.20
C ARG A 372 -1.43 -16.15 20.75
N ASP A 373 -2.56 -16.75 21.08
CA ASP A 373 -2.60 -18.09 21.69
C ASP A 373 -2.15 -19.19 20.70
N LEU A 374 -2.28 -18.93 19.39
CA LEU A 374 -1.74 -19.77 18.33
C LEU A 374 -0.26 -19.52 18.03
N ALA A 375 0.39 -18.51 18.61
CA ALA A 375 1.79 -18.24 18.37
C ALA A 375 2.71 -19.28 19.02
N ASP A 376 3.92 -19.47 18.48
CA ASP A 376 4.98 -20.25 19.15
C ASP A 376 6.14 -19.39 19.66
N GLN A 377 7.20 -20.06 20.13
CA GLN A 377 8.38 -19.41 20.67
C GLN A 377 9.12 -18.51 19.65
N SER A 378 8.99 -18.79 18.36
CA SER A 378 9.61 -18.00 17.29
C SER A 378 8.82 -16.74 16.94
N ASP A 379 7.53 -16.70 17.28
CA ASP A 379 6.62 -15.57 17.05
C ASP A 379 6.68 -14.50 18.17
N GLN A 380 7.29 -14.83 19.32
CA GLN A 380 7.34 -13.95 20.49
C GLN A 380 7.92 -12.58 20.14
N CYS A 381 7.12 -11.54 20.37
CA CYS A 381 7.48 -10.19 20.01
C CYS A 381 6.98 -9.20 21.07
N CYS A 382 7.92 -8.55 21.76
CA CYS A 382 7.61 -7.46 22.67
C CYS A 382 8.21 -6.16 22.12
N VAL A 383 7.38 -5.13 21.95
CA VAL A 383 7.78 -3.82 21.44
C VAL A 383 7.42 -2.77 22.48
N GLU A 384 8.43 -2.04 22.99
CA GLU A 384 8.22 -0.98 24.00
C GLU A 384 7.44 -1.46 25.24
N GLY A 385 7.68 -2.71 25.67
CA GLY A 385 7.00 -3.32 26.81
C GLY A 385 5.59 -3.86 26.52
N ASN A 386 5.10 -3.70 25.29
CA ASN A 386 3.81 -4.24 24.85
C ASN A 386 3.97 -5.62 24.20
N ASP A 387 3.07 -6.54 24.52
CA ASP A 387 3.00 -7.86 23.86
C ASP A 387 2.35 -7.73 22.48
N CYS A 388 3.19 -7.86 21.45
CA CYS A 388 2.83 -7.81 20.04
C CYS A 388 2.83 -9.21 19.39
N THR A 389 2.84 -10.28 20.19
CA THR A 389 2.92 -11.66 19.72
C THR A 389 1.65 -12.06 18.97
N ILE A 390 1.82 -12.54 17.74
CA ILE A 390 0.76 -13.10 16.89
C ILE A 390 1.37 -14.23 16.04
N VAL A 391 0.59 -15.25 15.74
CA VAL A 391 1.02 -16.38 14.91
C VAL A 391 1.48 -15.92 13.51
N SER A 392 2.67 -16.36 13.09
CA SER A 392 3.18 -16.08 11.73
C SER A 392 2.81 -17.16 10.70
N ASP A 393 2.56 -18.40 11.15
CA ASP A 393 2.10 -19.51 10.31
C ASP A 393 0.57 -19.48 10.15
N LEU A 394 0.14 -19.00 8.99
CA LEU A 394 -1.26 -18.86 8.62
C LEU A 394 -2.02 -20.20 8.60
N SER A 395 -1.34 -21.34 8.42
CA SER A 395 -1.98 -22.66 8.39
C SER A 395 -2.54 -23.11 9.75
N ARG A 396 -2.07 -22.48 10.84
CA ARG A 396 -2.53 -22.74 12.21
C ARG A 396 -3.86 -22.04 12.52
N ILE A 397 -4.27 -21.08 11.70
CA ILE A 397 -5.54 -20.37 11.87
C ILE A 397 -6.65 -21.24 11.28
N ARG A 398 -7.46 -21.86 12.15
CA ARG A 398 -8.61 -22.69 11.76
C ARG A 398 -9.89 -22.08 12.33
N LEU A 399 -10.77 -21.64 11.44
CA LEU A 399 -12.07 -21.08 11.77
C LEU A 399 -13.19 -21.91 11.16
N GLN A 400 -14.39 -21.79 11.72
CA GLN A 400 -15.60 -22.31 11.09
C GLN A 400 -15.93 -21.49 9.84
N THR A 401 -16.36 -22.16 8.78
CA THR A 401 -16.69 -21.49 7.52
C THR A 401 -17.96 -20.65 7.68
N ASN A 402 -17.83 -19.35 7.45
CA ASN A 402 -18.95 -18.44 7.26
C ASN A 402 -19.27 -18.35 5.75
N THR A 403 -20.55 -18.46 5.38
CA THR A 403 -21.01 -18.50 3.98
C THR A 403 -21.70 -17.23 3.50
N GLU A 404 -21.68 -16.15 4.28
CA GLU A 404 -22.32 -14.89 3.90
C GLU A 404 -21.64 -14.28 2.66
N SER A 405 -22.41 -13.78 1.69
CA SER A 405 -21.83 -13.12 0.52
C SER A 405 -21.20 -11.77 0.87
N LEU A 406 -20.34 -11.25 -0.01
CA LEU A 406 -19.67 -9.98 0.22
C LEU A 406 -20.67 -8.82 0.17
N GLU A 407 -21.67 -8.90 -0.70
CA GLU A 407 -22.84 -8.01 -0.71
C GLU A 407 -23.56 -7.99 0.65
N ARG A 408 -23.87 -9.18 1.21
CA ARG A 408 -24.56 -9.28 2.50
C ARG A 408 -23.72 -8.66 3.62
N LEU A 409 -22.42 -8.93 3.64
CA LEU A 409 -21.50 -8.37 4.63
C LEU A 409 -21.40 -6.84 4.53
N LEU A 410 -21.44 -6.28 3.32
CA LEU A 410 -21.45 -4.82 3.13
C LEU A 410 -22.74 -4.20 3.69
N GLN A 411 -23.90 -4.78 3.37
CA GLN A 411 -25.18 -4.33 3.89
C GLN A 411 -25.20 -4.38 5.42
N GLU A 412 -24.84 -5.54 5.99
CA GLU A 412 -24.87 -5.74 7.44
C GLU A 412 -23.82 -4.91 8.18
N PHE A 413 -22.69 -4.55 7.55
CA PHE A 413 -21.74 -3.61 8.14
C PHE A 413 -22.40 -2.24 8.40
N PHE A 414 -23.18 -1.75 7.44
CA PHE A 414 -23.89 -0.49 7.58
C PHE A 414 -25.01 -0.58 8.63
N GLU A 415 -25.78 -1.67 8.64
CA GLU A 415 -26.81 -1.93 9.65
C GLU A 415 -26.21 -2.01 11.07
N PHE A 416 -25.09 -2.71 11.22
CA PHE A 416 -24.39 -2.87 12.49
C PHE A 416 -23.98 -1.52 13.07
N TYR A 417 -23.29 -0.69 12.29
CA TYR A 417 -22.79 0.60 12.79
C TYR A 417 -23.83 1.73 12.81
N ALA A 418 -24.96 1.57 12.11
CA ALA A 418 -26.12 2.44 12.26
C ALA A 418 -26.77 2.32 13.66
N ALA A 419 -26.66 1.14 14.27
CA ALA A 419 -27.24 0.80 15.57
C ALA A 419 -26.22 0.66 16.71
N PHE A 420 -24.91 0.61 16.42
CA PHE A 420 -23.88 0.39 17.43
C PHE A 420 -23.93 1.46 18.54
N PRO A 421 -23.92 1.05 19.83
CA PRO A 421 -24.06 1.96 20.97
C PRO A 421 -22.77 2.74 21.27
N PHE A 422 -22.37 3.61 20.33
CA PHE A 422 -21.16 4.42 20.45
C PHE A 422 -21.17 5.38 21.63
N ASN A 423 -22.26 5.59 22.38
CA ASN A 423 -22.23 6.44 23.57
C ASN A 423 -21.52 5.77 24.75
N HIS A 424 -21.66 4.45 24.94
CA HIS A 424 -21.08 3.73 26.10
C HIS A 424 -20.13 2.59 25.72
N MET A 425 -20.19 2.09 24.48
CA MET A 425 -19.36 0.97 24.04
C MET A 425 -18.15 1.41 23.21
N SER A 426 -17.10 0.61 23.32
CA SER A 426 -15.85 0.72 22.60
C SER A 426 -15.50 -0.61 21.92
N ILE A 427 -14.62 -0.53 20.93
CA ILE A 427 -14.23 -1.66 20.08
C ILE A 427 -12.94 -2.28 20.59
N ASN A 428 -12.95 -3.60 20.80
CA ASN A 428 -11.80 -4.39 21.23
C ASN A 428 -11.52 -5.53 20.23
N LEU A 429 -10.51 -5.32 19.37
CA LEU A 429 -10.07 -6.33 18.40
C LEU A 429 -9.38 -7.54 19.05
N ARG A 430 -8.84 -7.38 20.27
CA ARG A 430 -8.19 -8.50 20.98
C ARG A 430 -9.19 -9.54 21.43
N LYS A 431 -10.36 -9.10 21.89
CA LYS A 431 -11.44 -9.97 22.38
C LYS A 431 -12.53 -10.25 21.34
N GLY A 432 -12.57 -9.49 20.23
CA GLY A 432 -13.67 -9.55 19.27
C GLY A 432 -15.02 -9.20 19.89
N LYS A 433 -15.03 -8.34 20.91
CA LYS A 433 -16.23 -7.94 21.65
C LYS A 433 -16.24 -6.44 21.92
N GLU A 434 -17.44 -5.90 22.03
CA GLU A 434 -17.63 -4.56 22.55
C GLU A 434 -17.35 -4.54 24.06
N GLN A 435 -16.84 -3.42 24.57
CA GLN A 435 -16.57 -3.22 25.99
C GLN A 435 -16.91 -1.80 26.42
N ASN A 436 -17.22 -1.60 27.70
CA ASN A 436 -17.44 -0.27 28.26
C ASN A 436 -16.25 0.65 27.96
N LYS A 437 -16.55 1.90 27.60
CA LYS A 437 -15.54 2.90 27.28
C LYS A 437 -14.62 3.19 28.46
N PRO A 438 -13.28 3.11 28.27
CA PRO A 438 -12.31 3.53 29.28
C PRO A 438 -12.27 5.05 29.49
N GLU A 439 -12.60 5.82 28.45
CA GLU A 439 -12.60 7.29 28.46
C GLU A 439 -13.80 7.85 27.69
N SER A 440 -14.24 9.06 28.06
CA SER A 440 -15.36 9.75 27.40
C SER A 440 -14.92 10.41 26.10
N THR A 441 -14.76 9.61 25.04
CA THR A 441 -14.54 10.09 23.67
C THR A 441 -15.73 9.72 22.78
N PRO A 442 -15.98 10.41 21.65
CA PRO A 442 -17.06 10.03 20.73
C PRO A 442 -16.87 8.60 20.19
N LEU A 443 -15.72 8.32 19.59
CA LEU A 443 -15.33 6.99 19.10
C LEU A 443 -14.13 6.46 19.91
N HIS A 444 -14.22 5.22 20.37
CA HIS A 444 -13.13 4.55 21.07
C HIS A 444 -12.83 3.20 20.46
N ILE A 445 -11.66 3.10 19.82
CA ILE A 445 -11.13 1.86 19.26
C ILE A 445 -9.80 1.61 19.95
N GLN A 446 -9.73 0.52 20.73
CA GLN A 446 -8.51 0.15 21.43
C GLN A 446 -7.46 -0.32 20.43
N ASN A 447 -6.23 0.20 20.52
CA ASN A 447 -5.09 -0.33 19.76
C ASN A 447 -4.83 -1.78 20.21
N PRO A 448 -4.70 -2.74 19.28
CA PRO A 448 -4.53 -4.16 19.62
C PRO A 448 -3.19 -4.49 20.30
N PHE A 449 -2.20 -3.61 20.18
CA PHE A 449 -0.88 -3.78 20.77
C PHE A 449 -0.60 -2.79 21.90
N GLU A 450 -1.16 -1.58 21.86
CA GLU A 450 -1.03 -0.59 22.94
C GLU A 450 -2.37 -0.41 23.68
N ALA A 451 -2.62 -1.17 24.74
CA ALA A 451 -3.94 -1.24 25.37
C ALA A 451 -4.50 0.11 25.89
N THR A 452 -3.64 1.06 26.24
CA THR A 452 -4.02 2.40 26.71
C THR A 452 -4.30 3.39 25.57
N LEU A 453 -4.00 3.02 24.33
CA LEU A 453 -4.10 3.92 23.19
C LEU A 453 -5.43 3.74 22.45
N ASN A 454 -6.19 4.83 22.35
CA ASN A 454 -7.35 4.96 21.49
C ASN A 454 -6.93 5.45 20.09
N VAL A 455 -7.05 4.60 19.07
CA VAL A 455 -6.61 4.93 17.69
C VAL A 455 -7.53 5.92 16.97
N SER A 456 -8.71 6.19 17.55
CA SER A 456 -9.70 7.16 17.06
C SER A 456 -9.83 8.38 17.95
N LYS A 457 -8.84 8.69 18.80
CA LYS A 457 -8.88 9.83 19.74
C LYS A 457 -9.07 11.18 19.06
N ASN A 458 -8.70 11.31 17.79
CA ASN A 458 -8.89 12.53 17.01
C ASN A 458 -10.35 12.76 16.57
N VAL A 459 -11.19 11.73 16.59
CA VAL A 459 -12.56 11.78 16.03
C VAL A 459 -13.49 12.54 16.98
N ASN A 460 -14.16 13.56 16.45
CA ASN A 460 -15.15 14.33 17.22
C ASN A 460 -16.58 13.81 17.00
N ALA A 461 -17.53 14.30 17.81
CA ALA A 461 -18.93 13.88 17.76
C ALA A 461 -19.55 14.11 16.38
N ALA A 462 -19.33 15.29 15.78
CA ALA A 462 -19.89 15.61 14.46
C ALA A 462 -19.44 14.64 13.35
N GLN A 463 -18.19 14.15 13.38
CA GLN A 463 -17.73 13.17 12.40
C GLN A 463 -18.27 11.76 12.67
N LEU A 464 -18.45 11.40 13.93
CA LEU A 464 -19.09 10.14 14.30
C LEU A 464 -20.58 10.13 13.92
N ASP A 465 -21.33 11.18 14.27
CA ASP A 465 -22.75 11.32 13.94
C ASP A 465 -22.96 11.25 12.42
N ARG A 466 -22.06 11.89 11.66
CA ARG A 466 -22.06 11.80 10.20
C ARG A 466 -21.81 10.39 9.70
N PHE A 467 -20.85 9.67 10.27
CA PHE A 467 -20.60 8.27 9.91
C PHE A 467 -21.84 7.41 10.17
N VAL A 468 -22.47 7.54 11.35
CA VAL A 468 -23.70 6.80 11.71
C VAL A 468 -24.86 7.13 10.77
N ALA A 469 -25.08 8.40 10.44
CA ALA A 469 -26.12 8.82 9.50
C ALA A 469 -25.91 8.21 8.11
N LEU A 470 -24.68 8.27 7.59
CA LEU A 470 -24.34 7.67 6.30
C LEU A 470 -24.48 6.15 6.31
N CYS A 471 -24.17 5.47 7.42
CA CYS A 471 -24.43 4.03 7.58
C CYS A 471 -25.93 3.74 7.47
N ARG A 472 -26.81 4.49 8.16
CA ARG A 472 -28.27 4.32 8.08
C ARG A 472 -28.79 4.46 6.65
N GLU A 473 -28.35 5.51 5.95
CA GLU A 473 -28.77 5.77 4.57
C GLU A 473 -28.25 4.70 3.61
N SER A 474 -26.99 4.28 3.77
CA SER A 474 -26.38 3.25 2.93
C SER A 474 -27.06 1.89 3.12
N ALA A 475 -27.42 1.54 4.36
CA ALA A 475 -28.19 0.34 4.67
C ALA A 475 -29.59 0.40 4.02
N TRP A 476 -30.32 1.51 4.19
CA TRP A 476 -31.64 1.70 3.59
C TRP A 476 -31.60 1.67 2.06
N PHE A 477 -30.56 2.25 1.46
CA PHE A 477 -30.35 2.24 0.01
C PHE A 477 -30.16 0.82 -0.52
N LEU A 478 -29.24 0.05 0.07
CA LEU A 478 -28.97 -1.33 -0.35
C LEU A 478 -30.15 -2.27 -0.11
N GLN A 479 -30.98 -2.02 0.91
CA GLN A 479 -32.22 -2.77 1.13
C GLN A 479 -33.27 -2.56 0.04
N GLN A 480 -33.38 -1.35 -0.51
CA GLN A 480 -34.34 -1.06 -1.58
C GLN A 480 -33.88 -1.54 -2.95
N GLU A 481 -32.56 -1.49 -3.20
CA GLU A 481 -31.96 -2.04 -4.42
C GLU A 481 -31.60 -3.53 -4.28
N ALA A 482 -32.13 -4.23 -3.26
CA ALA A 482 -31.91 -5.66 -3.07
C ALA A 482 -32.56 -6.46 -4.21
N GLY A 483 -31.83 -6.61 -5.31
CA GLY A 483 -32.29 -7.27 -6.52
C GLY A 483 -31.42 -6.86 -7.71
N SER A 484 -31.19 -7.82 -8.60
CA SER A 484 -30.37 -7.73 -9.80
C SER A 484 -30.52 -6.42 -10.60
N LYS A 485 -29.53 -6.14 -11.45
CA LYS A 485 -29.50 -5.02 -12.40
C LYS A 485 -30.90 -4.61 -12.91
N PRO A 486 -31.28 -3.32 -12.84
CA PRO A 486 -32.59 -2.86 -13.29
C PRO A 486 -32.88 -3.31 -14.73
N ALA A 487 -34.05 -3.90 -14.97
CA ALA A 487 -34.42 -4.51 -16.26
C ALA A 487 -34.53 -3.52 -17.43
N THR A 488 -34.55 -2.21 -17.17
CA THR A 488 -34.71 -1.16 -18.17
C THR A 488 -33.45 -0.32 -18.32
N VAL A 489 -32.63 -0.63 -19.32
CA VAL A 489 -31.64 0.31 -19.85
C VAL A 489 -32.34 1.14 -20.93
N PRO A 490 -32.50 2.47 -20.80
CA PRO A 490 -33.01 3.28 -21.89
C PRO A 490 -32.09 3.13 -23.10
N THR A 491 -32.67 2.74 -24.23
CA THR A 491 -31.97 2.64 -25.51
C THR A 491 -31.35 3.99 -25.88
N GLY A 492 -30.02 4.11 -25.76
CA GLY A 492 -29.25 5.27 -26.21
C GLY A 492 -28.58 6.15 -25.14
N GLY A 493 -28.61 5.79 -23.85
CA GLY A 493 -27.91 6.52 -22.77
C GLY A 493 -26.80 5.71 -22.08
N SER A 494 -25.83 6.40 -21.46
CA SER A 494 -24.84 5.76 -20.57
C SER A 494 -25.55 4.91 -19.51
N ALA A 495 -25.06 3.69 -19.25
CA ALA A 495 -25.65 2.79 -18.26
C ALA A 495 -25.93 3.52 -16.94
N GLN A 496 -27.19 3.45 -16.47
CA GLN A 496 -27.59 4.05 -15.21
C GLN A 496 -26.85 3.36 -14.05
N ALA A 497 -26.25 4.15 -13.16
CA ALA A 497 -25.58 3.63 -11.99
C ALA A 497 -26.59 2.95 -11.04
N TRP A 498 -26.24 1.77 -10.55
CA TRP A 498 -27.06 0.95 -9.65
C TRP A 498 -26.14 0.18 -8.68
N GLY A 499 -26.69 -0.32 -7.57
CA GLY A 499 -25.97 -1.07 -6.56
C GLY A 499 -24.82 -0.27 -5.96
N LEU A 500 -23.63 -0.86 -5.97
CA LEU A 500 -22.40 -0.23 -5.48
C LEU A 500 -22.04 1.04 -6.27
N ALA A 501 -22.31 1.08 -7.59
CA ALA A 501 -22.01 2.25 -8.40
C ALA A 501 -22.85 3.46 -7.98
N ALA A 502 -24.14 3.25 -7.69
CA ALA A 502 -25.01 4.29 -7.18
C ALA A 502 -24.63 4.72 -5.76
N LEU A 503 -24.21 3.77 -4.91
CA LEU A 503 -23.70 4.05 -3.55
C LEU A 503 -22.49 5.00 -3.56
N PHE A 504 -21.72 5.05 -4.65
CA PHE A 504 -20.58 5.95 -4.81
C PHE A 504 -20.91 7.30 -5.47
N LEU A 505 -22.18 7.59 -5.76
CA LEU A 505 -22.58 8.90 -6.24
C LEU A 505 -22.67 9.90 -5.09
N PRO A 506 -22.13 11.13 -5.24
CA PRO A 506 -22.22 12.18 -4.22
C PRO A 506 -23.66 12.64 -3.91
N SER A 507 -24.65 12.27 -4.72
CA SER A 507 -26.06 12.65 -4.54
C SER A 507 -26.69 12.06 -3.29
N LEU A 508 -26.29 10.84 -2.88
CA LEU A 508 -26.70 10.25 -1.60
C LEU A 508 -26.26 11.14 -0.42
N ALA A 509 -25.03 11.67 -0.47
CA ALA A 509 -24.56 12.60 0.54
C ALA A 509 -25.39 13.90 0.61
N GLN A 510 -26.02 14.34 -0.48
CA GLN A 510 -26.84 15.57 -0.48
C GLN A 510 -28.27 15.32 0.04
N ALA A 511 -28.83 14.14 -0.19
CA ALA A 511 -30.14 13.73 0.34
C ALA A 511 -30.14 13.68 1.89
N ALA A 512 -28.98 13.41 2.49
CA ALA A 512 -28.69 13.48 3.93
C ALA A 512 -28.74 14.90 4.55
N GLY A 513 -29.13 15.93 3.80
CA GLY A 513 -29.11 17.32 4.26
C GLY A 513 -27.72 17.96 4.33
N VAL A 514 -26.70 17.36 3.70
CA VAL A 514 -25.30 17.83 3.79
C VAL A 514 -25.06 18.97 2.79
N LYS A 515 -25.09 20.22 3.28
CA LYS A 515 -24.53 21.37 2.54
C LYS A 515 -23.00 21.27 2.52
N GLY A 516 -22.46 20.54 1.55
CA GLY A 516 -21.04 20.61 1.21
C GLY A 516 -20.70 21.98 0.63
N ARG A 517 -19.84 22.75 1.31
CA ARG A 517 -19.21 23.96 0.74
C ARG A 517 -18.56 23.55 -0.59
N ARG A 518 -18.99 24.12 -1.72
CA ARG A 518 -18.39 23.89 -3.05
C ARG A 518 -16.86 24.04 -2.95
N LYS A 519 -16.13 22.94 -2.84
CA LYS A 519 -14.67 22.96 -3.01
C LYS A 519 -14.41 23.11 -4.50
N LYS A 520 -13.79 24.21 -4.91
CA LYS A 520 -13.05 24.26 -6.18
C LYS A 520 -12.19 23.01 -6.23
N LYS A 521 -12.31 22.18 -7.28
CA LYS A 521 -11.38 21.09 -7.58
C LYS A 521 -9.96 21.64 -7.44
N ARG A 522 -9.26 21.28 -6.36
CA ARG A 522 -7.81 21.37 -6.32
C ARG A 522 -7.32 19.99 -6.69
N GLU A 523 -6.91 19.85 -7.94
CA GLU A 523 -6.17 18.70 -8.43
C GLU A 523 -4.93 18.49 -7.55
N PRO A 524 -4.50 17.23 -7.33
CA PRO A 524 -3.22 16.93 -6.71
C PRO A 524 -2.10 17.75 -7.37
N ALA A 525 -1.11 18.21 -6.59
CA ALA A 525 0.02 18.96 -7.13
C ALA A 525 0.71 18.21 -8.28
N SER A 526 0.71 16.87 -8.26
CA SER A 526 1.20 16.01 -9.33
C SER A 526 0.40 16.13 -10.63
N GLU A 527 -0.94 16.15 -10.58
CA GLU A 527 -1.79 16.33 -11.77
C GLU A 527 -1.66 17.74 -12.34
N ARG A 528 -1.51 18.75 -11.48
CA ARG A 528 -1.33 20.15 -11.88
C ARG A 528 0.02 20.39 -12.56
N VAL A 529 1.07 19.72 -12.09
CA VAL A 529 2.40 19.73 -12.73
C VAL A 529 2.36 18.92 -14.03
N LYS A 530 1.67 17.77 -14.05
CA LYS A 530 1.53 16.94 -15.25
C LYS A 530 0.76 17.67 -16.35
N SER A 531 -0.33 18.36 -16.02
CA SER A 531 -1.10 19.17 -16.99
C SER A 531 -0.32 20.38 -17.49
N LEU A 532 0.46 21.04 -16.62
CA LEU A 532 1.36 22.12 -17.04
C LEU A 532 2.45 21.60 -18.01
N LEU A 533 3.10 20.49 -17.69
CA LEU A 533 4.14 19.90 -18.54
C LEU A 533 3.57 19.39 -19.88
N GLN A 534 2.35 18.85 -19.86
CA GLN A 534 1.66 18.43 -21.08
C GLN A 534 1.33 19.64 -21.97
N SER A 535 0.90 20.76 -21.37
CA SER A 535 0.65 22.01 -22.10
C SER A 535 1.92 22.62 -22.71
N ILE A 536 3.06 22.50 -22.02
CA ILE A 536 4.37 22.96 -22.53
C ILE A 536 4.84 22.06 -23.68
N SER A 537 4.65 20.74 -23.57
CA SER A 537 5.02 19.78 -24.62
C SER A 537 4.24 19.99 -25.93
N THR A 538 2.97 20.41 -25.86
CA THR A 538 2.16 20.76 -27.04
C THR A 538 2.55 22.08 -27.66
N SER A 539 3.13 23.02 -26.90
CA SER A 539 3.57 24.33 -27.41
C SER A 539 4.88 24.28 -28.19
N HIS A 540 5.73 23.27 -27.97
CA HIS A 540 6.98 23.07 -28.72
C HIS A 540 6.84 22.23 -30.00
N SER A 541 5.65 21.71 -30.29
CA SER A 541 5.33 21.05 -31.56
C SER A 541 4.70 21.98 -32.60
N SER A 542 4.69 23.29 -32.36
CA SER A 542 4.00 24.29 -33.20
C SER A 542 4.86 25.52 -33.56
N GLN A 543 6.19 25.38 -33.57
CA GLN A 543 7.11 26.37 -34.17
C GLN A 543 8.21 25.68 -34.97
#